data_AF-A0A6C0FQ82-F1
#
_entry.id   AF-A0A6C0FQ82-F1
#
_cell.length_a   1.000
_cell.length_b   1.000
_cell.length_c   1.000
_cell.angle_alpha   90.00
_cell.angle_beta   90.00
_cell.angle_gamma   90.00
#
_symmetry.space_group_name_H-M   'P 1'
#
loop_
_entity.id
_entity.type
_entity.pdbx_description
1 polymer ?
#
loop_
_entity_poly.entity_id
_entity_poly.type
_entity_poly.pdbx_seq_one_letter_code
_entity_poly.pdbx_strand_id
1 'polypeptide(L)'
;MVGVTRTRAAFDGEQLIHALDDERTARGLTWTRLAVELWEQTAVLNARLGGDALCPGALYRTSLRGTMSCQYALPLLRWLGRPPEDFLVGERADVGDARLPEAGPDRQLRWDLAELHAAVDARRRNRELTWAAVGVELHCTPNRLTNLKTARLADMGLVMQITQWLGEPAARYIHATDW
;
A
#
# COMPACT_ATOMS: atom_id res chain seq x y z
N MET A 1 17.85 -25.86 13.49
CA MET A 1 16.37 -25.85 13.49
C MET A 1 15.92 -25.17 12.20
N VAL A 2 15.39 -25.94 11.25
CA VAL A 2 14.76 -25.36 10.06
C VAL A 2 13.39 -24.86 10.52
N GLY A 3 13.28 -23.55 10.74
CA GLY A 3 12.00 -22.94 11.12
C GLY A 3 10.98 -23.23 10.02
N VAL A 4 9.81 -23.73 10.42
CA VAL A 4 8.66 -23.86 9.53
C VAL A 4 8.42 -22.49 8.90
N THR A 5 8.59 -22.38 7.58
CA THR A 5 8.24 -21.19 6.82
C THR A 5 6.73 -21.02 6.89
N ARG A 6 6.21 -20.35 7.93
CA ARG A 6 4.80 -19.96 7.96
C ARG A 6 4.57 -19.04 6.78
N THR A 7 3.61 -19.41 5.93
CA THR A 7 3.12 -18.54 4.86
C THR A 7 2.54 -17.28 5.50
N ARG A 8 3.26 -16.15 5.35
CA ARG A 8 2.82 -14.86 5.88
C ARG A 8 1.58 -14.38 5.16
N ALA A 9 0.78 -13.56 5.83
CA ALA A 9 -0.41 -12.98 5.22
C ALA A 9 -0.10 -12.26 3.91
N ALA A 10 -0.95 -12.50 2.91
CA ALA A 10 -0.87 -11.87 1.59
C ALA A 10 -1.92 -10.77 1.50
N PHE A 11 -1.57 -9.66 0.82
CA PHE A 11 -2.54 -8.62 0.52
C PHE A 11 -3.52 -9.09 -0.55
N ASP A 12 -4.80 -8.96 -0.27
CA ASP A 12 -5.90 -9.31 -1.18
C ASP A 12 -6.49 -8.04 -1.79
N GLY A 13 -6.01 -7.73 -3.01
CA GLY A 13 -6.50 -6.58 -3.76
C GLY A 13 -7.94 -6.75 -4.24
N GLU A 14 -8.43 -7.98 -4.42
CA GLU A 14 -9.83 -8.23 -4.78
C GLU A 14 -10.74 -7.88 -3.61
N GLN A 15 -10.37 -8.27 -2.39
CA GLN A 15 -11.10 -7.89 -1.18
C GLN A 15 -11.14 -6.36 -0.98
N LEU A 16 -10.05 -5.64 -1.28
CA LEU A 16 -10.06 -4.18 -1.28
C LEU A 16 -11.08 -3.62 -2.28
N ILE A 17 -11.13 -4.18 -3.49
CA ILE A 17 -12.06 -3.74 -4.52
C ILE A 17 -13.52 -4.06 -4.16
N HIS A 18 -13.79 -5.23 -3.58
CA HIS A 18 -15.13 -5.57 -3.08
C HIS A 18 -15.57 -4.61 -1.96
N ALA A 19 -14.70 -4.32 -1.00
CA ALA A 19 -15.02 -3.34 0.05
C ALA A 19 -15.27 -1.93 -0.52
N LEU A 20 -14.52 -1.53 -1.55
CA LEU A 20 -14.74 -0.28 -2.27
C LEU A 20 -16.11 -0.28 -2.96
N ASP A 21 -16.49 -1.38 -3.61
CA ASP A 21 -17.76 -1.50 -4.33
C ASP A 21 -18.98 -1.53 -3.41
N ASP A 22 -18.85 -2.24 -2.28
CA ASP A 22 -19.87 -2.30 -1.22
C ASP A 22 -20.14 -0.90 -0.66
N GLU A 23 -19.08 -0.18 -0.27
CA GLU A 23 -19.20 1.17 0.28
C GLU A 23 -19.72 2.17 -0.77
N ARG A 24 -19.25 2.06 -2.03
CA ARG A 24 -19.74 2.87 -3.16
C ARG A 24 -21.24 2.67 -3.35
N THR A 25 -21.69 1.42 -3.35
CA THR A 25 -23.11 1.07 -3.54
C THR A 25 -23.96 1.49 -2.34
N ALA A 26 -23.48 1.31 -1.12
CA ALA A 26 -24.15 1.76 0.10
C ALA A 26 -24.37 3.28 0.12
N ARG A 27 -23.43 4.05 -0.43
CA ARG A 27 -23.54 5.52 -0.60
C ARG A 27 -24.33 5.94 -1.86
N GLY A 28 -24.85 4.99 -2.65
CA GLY A 28 -25.60 5.28 -3.87
C GLY A 28 -24.77 5.92 -4.98
N LEU A 29 -23.45 5.74 -4.99
CA LEU A 29 -22.55 6.41 -5.91
C LEU A 29 -22.38 5.61 -7.21
N THR A 30 -22.32 6.29 -8.34
CA THR A 30 -21.80 5.70 -9.58
C THR A 30 -20.28 5.62 -9.53
N TRP A 31 -19.66 4.79 -10.38
CA TRP A 31 -18.21 4.76 -10.54
C TRP A 31 -17.62 6.13 -10.92
N THR A 32 -18.33 6.89 -11.75
CA THR A 32 -17.92 8.26 -12.10
C THR A 32 -17.93 9.17 -10.87
N ARG A 33 -18.97 9.10 -10.03
CA ARG A 33 -19.04 9.92 -8.81
C ARG A 33 -17.97 9.52 -7.80
N LEU A 34 -17.71 8.22 -7.63
CA LEU A 34 -16.61 7.74 -6.80
C LEU A 34 -15.26 8.31 -7.27
N ALA A 35 -14.99 8.29 -8.57
CA ALA A 35 -13.75 8.85 -9.10
C ALA A 35 -13.62 10.37 -8.84
N VAL A 36 -14.73 11.11 -8.88
CA VAL A 36 -14.76 12.52 -8.46
C VAL A 36 -14.43 12.66 -6.98
N GLU A 37 -15.04 11.86 -6.09
CA GLU A 37 -14.73 11.91 -4.66
C GLU A 37 -13.26 11.55 -4.37
N LEU A 38 -12.71 10.56 -5.06
CA LEU A 38 -11.31 10.20 -4.93
C LEU A 38 -10.37 11.34 -5.37
N TRP A 39 -10.74 12.07 -6.43
CA TRP A 39 -10.02 13.27 -6.87
C TRP A 39 -10.16 14.43 -5.87
N GLU A 40 -11.36 14.61 -5.29
CA GLU A 40 -11.66 15.68 -4.32
C GLU A 40 -10.85 15.53 -3.02
N GLN A 41 -10.39 14.32 -2.66
CA GLN A 41 -9.49 14.09 -1.52
C GLN A 41 -8.19 14.91 -1.57
N THR A 42 -7.75 15.33 -2.77
CA THR A 42 -6.54 16.13 -2.97
C THR A 42 -6.80 17.38 -3.80
N ALA A 43 -8.02 17.94 -3.75
CA ALA A 43 -8.45 19.02 -4.64
C ALA A 43 -7.54 20.27 -4.60
N VAL A 44 -7.08 20.69 -3.42
CA VAL A 44 -6.18 21.86 -3.28
C VAL A 44 -4.83 21.55 -3.90
N LEU A 45 -4.32 20.35 -3.69
CA LEU A 45 -3.07 19.89 -4.30
C LEU A 45 -3.17 19.78 -5.83
N ASN A 46 -4.27 19.21 -6.34
CA ASN A 46 -4.52 19.04 -7.78
C ASN A 46 -4.59 20.41 -8.48
N ALA A 47 -5.28 21.39 -7.88
CA ALA A 47 -5.34 22.76 -8.39
C ALA A 47 -3.96 23.43 -8.43
N ARG A 48 -3.10 23.16 -7.44
CA ARG A 48 -1.73 23.72 -7.37
C ARG A 48 -0.78 23.10 -8.38
N LEU A 49 -0.84 21.79 -8.58
CA LEU A 49 0.10 21.06 -9.44
C LEU A 49 -0.36 20.96 -10.91
N GLY A 50 -1.58 21.42 -11.23
CA GLY A 50 -2.15 21.31 -12.57
C GLY A 50 -2.30 19.87 -13.06
N GLY A 51 -2.45 18.92 -12.12
CA GLY A 51 -2.35 17.49 -12.38
C GLY A 51 -3.70 16.76 -12.42
N ASP A 52 -3.80 15.78 -13.31
CA ASP A 52 -4.89 14.80 -13.36
C ASP A 52 -4.64 13.67 -12.34
N ALA A 53 -4.95 13.89 -11.07
CA ALA A 53 -4.89 12.84 -10.07
C ALA A 53 -6.03 11.83 -10.30
N LEU A 54 -5.69 10.65 -10.84
CA LEU A 54 -6.56 9.47 -11.02
C LEU A 54 -7.72 9.65 -12.02
N CYS A 55 -7.51 9.21 -13.25
CA CYS A 55 -8.59 9.07 -14.22
C CYS A 55 -9.61 7.98 -13.77
N PRO A 56 -10.94 8.24 -13.83
CA PRO A 56 -11.98 7.26 -13.52
C PRO A 56 -11.81 5.91 -14.25
N GLY A 57 -11.39 5.96 -15.53
CA GLY A 57 -11.13 4.75 -16.32
C GLY A 57 -9.92 3.95 -15.84
N ALA A 58 -8.93 4.60 -15.21
CA ALA A 58 -7.79 3.90 -14.61
C ALA A 58 -8.16 3.20 -13.31
N LEU A 59 -9.03 3.82 -12.50
CA LEU A 59 -9.59 3.20 -11.28
C LEU A 59 -10.43 1.96 -11.63
N TYR A 60 -11.35 2.08 -12.59
CA TYR A 60 -12.17 0.96 -13.06
C TYR A 60 -11.33 -0.18 -13.67
N ARG A 61 -10.27 0.13 -14.43
CA ARG A 61 -9.39 -0.95 -14.95
C ARG A 61 -8.54 -1.60 -13.87
N THR A 62 -8.17 -0.85 -12.83
CA THR A 62 -7.45 -1.39 -11.67
C THR A 62 -8.34 -2.33 -10.87
N SER A 63 -9.63 -2.00 -10.72
CA SER A 63 -10.58 -2.86 -10.01
C SER A 63 -10.78 -4.23 -10.68
N LEU A 64 -10.73 -4.28 -12.01
CA LEU A 64 -10.86 -5.53 -12.77
C LEU A 64 -9.63 -6.46 -12.70
N ARG A 65 -8.47 -5.97 -12.26
CA ARG A 65 -7.20 -6.74 -12.33
C ARG A 65 -6.81 -7.42 -11.03
N GLY A 66 -7.39 -7.06 -9.89
CA GLY A 66 -7.05 -7.61 -8.56
C GLY A 66 -5.63 -7.28 -8.05
N THR A 67 -4.70 -6.89 -8.93
CA THR A 67 -3.34 -6.44 -8.59
C THR A 67 -3.22 -4.93 -8.79
N MET A 68 -2.65 -4.22 -7.81
CA MET A 68 -2.43 -2.77 -7.91
C MET A 68 -1.09 -2.35 -7.29
N SER A 69 -0.57 -1.21 -7.75
CA SER A 69 0.59 -0.61 -7.10
C SER A 69 0.19 -0.03 -5.74
N CYS A 70 1.15 0.02 -4.82
CA CYS A 70 0.93 0.54 -3.48
C CYS A 70 0.48 2.02 -3.49
N GLN A 71 0.97 2.82 -4.44
CA GLN A 71 0.56 4.23 -4.57
C GLN A 71 -0.87 4.40 -5.08
N TYR A 72 -1.38 3.48 -5.91
CA TYR A 72 -2.77 3.51 -6.37
C TYR A 72 -3.76 2.97 -5.33
N ALA A 73 -3.30 2.15 -4.39
CA ALA A 73 -4.12 1.66 -3.28
C ALA A 73 -4.46 2.76 -2.26
N LEU A 74 -3.52 3.69 -1.99
CA LEU A 74 -3.66 4.69 -0.92
C LEU A 74 -4.91 5.59 -1.04
N PRO A 75 -5.28 6.14 -2.21
CA PRO A 75 -6.50 6.93 -2.34
C PRO A 75 -7.77 6.12 -2.03
N LEU A 76 -7.78 4.82 -2.37
CA LEU A 76 -8.91 3.92 -2.08
C LEU A 76 -9.02 3.65 -0.59
N LEU A 77 -7.90 3.30 0.03
CA LEU A 77 -7.80 3.02 1.47
C LEU A 77 -8.15 4.25 2.31
N ARG A 78 -7.69 5.44 1.89
CA ARG A 78 -8.06 6.71 2.53
C ARG A 78 -9.55 6.99 2.44
N TRP A 79 -10.17 6.80 1.27
CA TRP A 79 -11.61 7.02 1.10
C TRP A 79 -12.46 6.02 1.90
N LEU A 80 -12.00 4.79 2.03
CA LEU A 80 -12.59 3.77 2.91
C LEU A 80 -12.36 4.06 4.40
N GLY A 81 -11.37 4.88 4.75
CA GLY A 81 -10.94 5.09 6.14
C GLY A 81 -10.31 3.84 6.76
N ARG A 82 -9.73 2.94 5.95
CA ARG A 82 -9.24 1.63 6.38
C ARG A 82 -7.75 1.45 6.08
N PRO A 83 -6.99 0.80 6.97
CA PRO A 83 -5.59 0.50 6.73
C PRO A 83 -5.44 -0.67 5.76
N PRO A 84 -4.29 -0.81 5.07
CA PRO A 84 -4.06 -1.94 4.17
C PRO A 84 -4.03 -3.30 4.88
N GLU A 85 -3.70 -3.33 6.18
CA GLU A 85 -3.71 -4.51 7.04
C GLU A 85 -5.07 -5.20 7.12
N ASP A 86 -6.16 -4.45 6.95
CA ASP A 86 -7.50 -5.00 6.93
C ASP A 86 -7.71 -6.03 5.82
N PHE A 87 -6.97 -5.87 4.72
CA PHE A 87 -7.08 -6.64 3.48
C PHE A 87 -6.01 -7.74 3.39
N LEU A 88 -5.47 -8.18 4.53
CA LEU A 88 -4.52 -9.28 4.61
C LEU A 88 -5.24 -10.63 4.80
N VAL A 89 -4.92 -11.62 3.98
CA VAL A 89 -5.42 -12.99 4.11
C VAL A 89 -4.31 -13.92 4.60
N GLY A 90 -4.58 -14.67 5.68
CA GLY A 90 -3.62 -15.58 6.31
C GLY A 90 -3.17 -15.11 7.70
N GLU A 91 -2.06 -15.69 8.19
CA GLU A 91 -1.50 -15.35 9.50
C GLU A 91 -0.82 -13.97 9.48
N ARG A 92 -1.40 -13.03 10.24
CA ARG A 92 -0.95 -11.64 10.34
C ARG A 92 0.03 -11.48 11.50
N ALA A 93 1.07 -10.68 11.30
CA ALA A 93 1.90 -10.20 12.39
C ALA A 93 1.10 -9.19 13.23
N ASP A 94 1.37 -9.15 14.54
CA ASP A 94 0.93 -8.03 15.37
C ASP A 94 1.83 -6.83 15.06
N VAL A 95 1.24 -5.81 14.46
CA VAL A 95 1.94 -4.59 13.99
C VAL A 95 1.54 -3.34 14.79
N GLY A 96 0.69 -3.47 15.81
CA GLY A 96 0.18 -2.32 16.55
C GLY A 96 -0.80 -1.43 15.77
N ASP A 97 -0.75 -0.11 15.98
CA ASP A 97 -1.68 0.85 15.36
C ASP A 97 -1.40 1.01 13.86
N ALA A 98 -2.32 0.51 13.05
CA ALA A 98 -2.23 0.52 11.59
C ALA A 98 -2.93 1.72 10.93
N ARG A 99 -3.57 2.62 11.69
CA ARG A 99 -4.37 3.72 11.13
C ARG A 99 -3.54 4.58 10.18
N LEU A 100 -4.10 4.84 8.99
CA LEU A 100 -3.46 5.73 8.02
C LEU A 100 -3.31 7.15 8.58
N PRO A 101 -2.22 7.86 8.22
CA PRO A 101 -2.08 9.26 8.59
C PRO A 101 -3.23 10.10 8.06
N GLU A 102 -3.66 11.08 8.84
CA GLU A 102 -4.58 12.10 8.36
C GLU A 102 -3.92 12.94 7.26
N ALA A 103 -4.67 13.21 6.20
CA ALA A 103 -4.26 14.11 5.13
C ALA A 103 -5.41 15.08 4.83
N GLY A 104 -5.08 16.36 4.68
CA GLY A 104 -6.00 17.38 4.19
C GLY A 104 -6.14 17.34 2.67
N PRO A 105 -6.96 18.24 2.08
CA PRO A 105 -7.12 18.35 0.63
C PRO A 105 -5.88 18.91 -0.09
N ASP A 106 -4.91 19.44 0.65
CA ASP A 106 -3.61 19.96 0.17
C ASP A 106 -2.51 18.88 0.15
N ARG A 107 -2.80 17.66 0.61
CA ARG A 107 -1.84 16.57 0.71
C ARG A 107 -2.38 15.25 0.18
N GLN A 108 -1.49 14.49 -0.45
CA GLN A 108 -1.71 13.10 -0.87
C GLN A 108 -0.94 12.14 0.05
N LEU A 109 -1.51 10.97 0.30
CA LEU A 109 -0.76 9.90 0.96
C LEU A 109 0.22 9.29 -0.04
N ARG A 110 1.47 9.10 0.40
CA ARG A 110 2.52 8.43 -0.37
C ARG A 110 3.26 7.42 0.49
N TRP A 111 3.63 6.31 -0.12
CA TRP A 111 4.63 5.40 0.44
C TRP A 111 6.03 5.99 0.36
N ASP A 112 6.78 5.96 1.46
CA ASP A 112 8.22 6.14 1.50
C ASP A 112 8.92 4.79 1.32
N LEU A 113 9.17 4.42 0.06
CA LEU A 113 9.84 3.17 -0.28
C LEU A 113 11.33 3.17 0.08
N ALA A 114 11.94 4.35 0.21
CA ALA A 114 13.33 4.48 0.64
C ALA A 114 13.48 4.21 2.14
N GLU A 115 12.55 4.72 2.95
CA GLU A 115 12.46 4.40 4.38
C GLU A 115 12.12 2.92 4.59
N LEU A 116 11.16 2.37 3.83
CA LEU A 116 10.86 0.94 3.88
C LEU A 116 12.09 0.08 3.55
N HIS A 117 12.84 0.45 2.50
CA HIS A 117 14.10 -0.21 2.17
C HIS A 117 15.11 -0.11 3.32
N ALA A 118 15.27 1.06 3.93
CA ALA A 118 16.21 1.25 5.04
C ALA A 118 15.87 0.36 6.24
N ALA A 119 14.58 0.20 6.55
CA ALA A 119 14.13 -0.70 7.61
C ALA A 119 14.40 -2.18 7.29
N VAL A 120 14.14 -2.62 6.06
CA VAL A 120 14.50 -3.98 5.62
C VAL A 120 16.00 -4.21 5.73
N ASP A 121 16.81 -3.26 5.27
CA ASP A 121 18.27 -3.36 5.33
C ASP A 121 18.78 -3.41 6.78
N ALA A 122 18.20 -2.63 7.68
CA ALA A 122 18.54 -2.66 9.10
C ALA A 122 18.21 -4.02 9.74
N ARG A 123 17.00 -4.55 9.53
CA ARG A 123 16.60 -5.88 10.05
C ARG A 123 17.42 -7.01 9.42
N ARG A 124 17.70 -6.92 8.12
CA ARG A 124 18.58 -7.86 7.40
C ARG A 124 19.96 -7.89 8.04
N ARG A 125 20.58 -6.73 8.29
CA ARG A 125 21.91 -6.62 8.94
C ARG A 125 21.90 -7.16 10.36
N ASN A 126 20.86 -6.83 11.14
CA ASN A 126 20.71 -7.32 12.51
C ASN A 126 20.60 -8.86 12.57
N ARG A 127 19.97 -9.48 11.57
CA ARG A 127 19.83 -10.94 11.44
C ARG A 127 20.96 -11.60 10.65
N GLU A 128 22.00 -10.85 10.28
CA GLU A 128 23.14 -11.32 9.49
C GLU A 128 22.75 -12.00 8.15
N LEU A 129 21.65 -11.55 7.55
CA LEU A 129 21.12 -12.14 6.32
C LEU A 129 21.72 -11.47 5.07
N THR A 130 21.91 -12.27 4.01
CA THR A 130 22.14 -11.74 2.66
C THR A 130 20.83 -11.30 2.03
N TRP A 131 20.87 -10.45 1.00
CA TRP A 131 19.67 -10.10 0.24
C TRP A 131 19.00 -11.32 -0.42
N ALA A 132 19.78 -12.34 -0.79
CA ALA A 132 19.25 -13.61 -1.28
C ALA A 132 18.44 -14.34 -0.20
N ALA A 133 18.94 -14.40 1.03
CA ALA A 133 18.22 -15.02 2.14
C ALA A 133 16.92 -14.28 2.48
N VAL A 134 16.93 -12.94 2.48
CA VAL A 134 15.70 -12.15 2.66
C VAL A 134 14.71 -12.38 1.51
N GLY A 135 15.20 -12.46 0.27
CA GLY A 135 14.37 -12.80 -0.89
C GLY A 135 13.68 -14.15 -0.77
N VAL A 136 14.35 -15.16 -0.19
CA VAL A 136 13.73 -16.45 0.13
C VAL A 136 12.64 -16.30 1.18
N GLU A 137 12.87 -15.54 2.25
CA GLU A 137 11.88 -15.32 3.31
C GLU A 137 10.64 -14.51 2.87
N LEU A 138 10.82 -13.65 1.85
CA LEU A 138 9.77 -12.79 1.27
C LEU A 138 9.26 -13.30 -0.08
N HIS A 139 9.68 -14.49 -0.52
CA HIS A 139 9.30 -15.07 -1.81
C HIS A 139 9.46 -14.12 -3.01
N CYS A 140 10.53 -13.32 -3.02
CA CYS A 140 10.81 -12.36 -4.07
C CYS A 140 12.29 -12.36 -4.48
N THR A 141 12.61 -11.75 -5.63
CA THR A 141 14.01 -11.60 -6.03
C THR A 141 14.70 -10.53 -5.18
N PRO A 142 16.02 -10.65 -4.92
CA PRO A 142 16.81 -9.64 -4.21
C PRO A 142 16.67 -8.23 -4.81
N ASN A 143 16.62 -8.15 -6.15
CA ASN A 143 16.48 -6.88 -6.87
C ASN A 143 15.17 -6.17 -6.56
N ARG A 144 14.06 -6.91 -6.32
CA ARG A 144 12.80 -6.29 -5.92
C ARG A 144 12.90 -5.60 -4.56
N LEU A 145 13.80 -6.05 -3.69
CA LEU A 145 14.06 -5.44 -2.39
C LEU A 145 15.02 -4.26 -2.52
N THR A 146 16.18 -4.46 -3.14
CA THR A 146 17.23 -3.42 -3.23
C THR A 146 16.82 -2.22 -4.09
N ASN A 147 15.94 -2.42 -5.08
CA ASN A 147 15.45 -1.34 -5.92
C ASN A 147 14.41 -0.44 -5.23
N LEU A 148 13.85 -0.85 -4.08
CA LEU A 148 12.90 -0.01 -3.33
C LEU A 148 13.49 1.33 -2.96
N LYS A 149 14.82 1.39 -2.71
CA LYS A 149 15.53 2.62 -2.34
C LYS A 149 15.32 3.79 -3.31
N THR A 150 15.07 3.50 -4.59
CA THR A 150 14.87 4.50 -5.65
C THR A 150 13.54 4.34 -6.38
N ALA A 151 12.71 3.37 -5.98
CA ALA A 151 11.47 3.08 -6.66
C ALA A 151 10.44 4.18 -6.39
N ARG A 152 9.70 4.58 -7.42
CA ARG A 152 8.51 5.45 -7.28
C ARG A 152 7.24 4.65 -6.99
N LEU A 153 7.19 3.42 -7.52
CA LEU A 153 6.07 2.50 -7.41
C LEU A 153 6.59 1.14 -6.96
N ALA A 154 5.83 0.48 -6.09
CA ALA A 154 6.00 -0.92 -5.77
C ALA A 154 4.65 -1.63 -5.88
N ASP A 155 4.72 -2.95 -5.99
CA ASP A 155 3.56 -3.83 -5.88
C ASP A 155 3.02 -3.81 -4.45
N MET A 156 1.70 -3.72 -4.28
CA MET A 156 1.07 -3.67 -2.97
C MET A 156 1.30 -4.95 -2.16
N GLY A 157 1.27 -6.12 -2.83
CA GLY A 157 1.56 -7.40 -2.21
C GLY A 157 2.95 -7.44 -1.59
N LEU A 158 3.98 -7.00 -2.33
CA LEU A 158 5.34 -6.94 -1.83
C LEU A 158 5.49 -6.01 -0.61
N VAL A 159 4.98 -4.77 -0.66
CA VAL A 159 5.15 -3.85 0.48
C VAL A 159 4.45 -4.38 1.72
N MET A 160 3.29 -5.02 1.59
CA MET A 160 2.60 -5.63 2.72
C MET A 160 3.32 -6.86 3.26
N GLN A 161 3.90 -7.71 2.40
CA GLN A 161 4.75 -8.81 2.89
C GLN A 161 5.96 -8.28 3.68
N ILE A 162 6.55 -7.17 3.24
CA ILE A 162 7.67 -6.53 3.93
C ILE A 162 7.25 -6.00 5.30
N THR A 163 6.14 -5.25 5.40
CA THR A 163 5.68 -4.69 6.67
C THR A 163 5.33 -5.80 7.67
N GLN A 164 4.72 -6.89 7.19
CA GLN A 164 4.46 -8.09 8.00
C GLN A 164 5.74 -8.82 8.42
N TRP A 165 6.79 -8.83 7.59
CA TRP A 165 8.10 -9.40 7.95
C TRP A 165 8.85 -8.54 8.98
N LEU A 166 8.70 -7.21 8.89
CA LEU A 166 9.23 -6.26 9.87
C LEU A 166 8.46 -6.33 11.19
N GLY A 167 7.17 -6.68 11.17
CA GLY A 167 6.30 -6.59 12.34
C GLY A 167 5.95 -5.14 12.64
N GLU A 168 5.80 -4.32 11.60
CA GLU A 168 5.57 -2.89 11.69
C GLU A 168 4.39 -2.51 10.80
N PRO A 169 3.59 -1.50 11.16
CA PRO A 169 2.40 -1.15 10.41
C PRO A 169 2.78 -0.40 9.14
N ALA A 170 2.02 -0.57 8.06
CA ALA A 170 2.19 0.16 6.81
C ALA A 170 2.15 1.67 7.01
N ALA A 171 1.31 2.14 7.95
CA ALA A 171 1.21 3.55 8.32
C ALA A 171 2.54 4.19 8.72
N ARG A 172 3.52 3.41 9.21
CA ARG A 172 4.88 3.90 9.50
C ARG A 172 5.61 4.42 8.26
N TYR A 173 5.30 3.85 7.10
CA TYR A 173 5.96 4.12 5.82
C TYR A 173 5.07 4.91 4.86
N ILE A 174 3.93 5.42 5.36
CA ILE A 174 3.00 6.23 4.59
C ILE A 174 3.01 7.63 5.20
N HIS A 175 3.15 8.65 4.37
CA HIS A 175 3.14 10.04 4.82
C HIS A 175 2.22 10.89 3.94
N ALA A 176 1.66 11.95 4.53
CA ALA A 176 0.95 12.99 3.79
C ALA A 176 1.97 13.98 3.22
N THR A 177 2.05 14.08 1.89
CA THR A 177 2.94 14.99 1.16
C THR A 177 2.19 15.89 0.20
N ASP A 178 2.79 17.01 -0.16
CA ASP A 178 2.28 18.00 -1.10
C ASP A 178 3.04 18.02 -2.44
N TRP A 179 3.93 17.07 -2.70
CA TRP A 179 4.67 16.95 -3.97
C TRP A 179 4.47 15.59 -4.67
#